data_AF-A0A8W8ILM5-F1
#
_entry.id   AF-A0A8W8ILM5-F1
#
_cell.length_a   1.000
_cell.length_b   1.000
_cell.length_c   1.000
_cell.angle_alpha   90.00
_cell.angle_beta   90.00
_cell.angle_gamma   90.00
#
_symmetry.space_group_name_H-M   'P 1'
#
loop_
_entity.id
_entity.type
_entity.pdbx_description
1 polymer ?
#
loop_
_entity_poly.entity_id
_entity_poly.type
_entity_poly.pdbx_seq_one_letter_code
_entity_poly.pdbx_strand_id
1 'polypeptide(L)'
;MVKVCLPELSLSKQEVVNILVGSAPVDPLYCILPPINDKNPGLSHCFHWLSYFNSLKIPCLLTSPVDVCSSRRLPAVLACAIQCLIFCTRLLAVCLSVRMSKPELPRGYLGAQPKFSEFKLSTLSHNEPEITTDSNEVEVKFRMGQPVKVTGNLIETSTTKDYSNLLFTQTQGDVVSYIIQLPNPGFYKLQIYALPVSDDSKTLPGVFNYLINCTRAPKPVQPFPKQYAQWKEGCYLYEPLTIPNADGTVNFKAVVPKGKQVAVTVNDTWTQLKNAGSDVWEGAVKIVKNSRVTLNVNYGGDESKYSTLLEYNL
;
A
#
# COMPACT_ATOMS: atom_id res chain seq x y z
N MET A 1 -30.64 27.96 -28.09
CA MET A 1 -30.08 26.59 -28.18
C MET A 1 -28.91 26.61 -29.15
N VAL A 2 -27.68 26.49 -28.67
CA VAL A 2 -26.52 26.16 -29.52
C VAL A 2 -25.68 25.14 -28.76
N LYS A 3 -25.62 23.93 -29.32
CA LYS A 3 -24.72 22.84 -28.89
C LYS A 3 -23.28 23.27 -29.18
N VAL A 4 -22.39 23.11 -28.21
CA VAL A 4 -20.94 23.14 -28.45
C VAL A 4 -20.44 21.71 -28.33
N CYS A 5 -20.02 21.14 -29.47
CA CYS A 5 -19.23 19.91 -29.51
C CYS A 5 -17.82 20.21 -28.99
N LEU A 6 -17.35 19.43 -28.02
CA LEU A 6 -15.94 19.39 -27.63
C LEU A 6 -15.18 18.44 -28.56
N PRO A 7 -14.03 18.84 -29.14
CA PRO A 7 -13.18 17.89 -29.84
C PRO A 7 -12.32 17.10 -28.83
N GLU A 8 -12.26 15.78 -29.00
CA GLU A 8 -11.23 14.95 -28.38
C GLU A 8 -9.87 15.32 -28.99
N LEU A 9 -8.94 15.81 -28.18
CA LEU A 9 -7.56 16.08 -28.58
C LEU A 9 -6.67 14.97 -28.00
N SER A 10 -6.34 13.99 -28.85
CA SER A 10 -5.26 13.04 -28.62
C SER A 10 -3.93 13.69 -29.03
N LEU A 11 -3.18 14.21 -28.08
CA LEU A 11 -1.84 14.77 -28.35
C LEU A 11 -0.79 13.67 -28.27
N SER A 12 0.05 13.59 -29.30
CA SER A 12 1.19 12.66 -29.35
C SER A 12 2.36 13.17 -28.50
N LYS A 13 3.26 12.27 -28.05
CA LYS A 13 4.45 12.61 -27.24
C LYS A 13 5.32 13.73 -27.86
N GLN A 14 5.26 13.93 -29.18
CA GLN A 14 6.03 14.95 -29.89
C GLN A 14 5.45 16.37 -29.73
N GLU A 15 4.13 16.52 -29.59
CA GLU A 15 3.49 17.84 -29.49
C GLU A 15 3.67 18.47 -28.11
N VAL A 16 3.80 17.66 -27.06
CA VAL A 16 4.16 18.13 -25.71
C VAL A 16 5.56 18.71 -25.67
N VAL A 17 6.50 18.18 -26.48
CA VAL A 17 7.87 18.70 -26.59
C VAL A 17 7.91 20.01 -27.38
N ASN A 18 7.08 20.16 -28.41
CA ASN A 18 7.04 21.41 -29.20
C ASN A 18 6.41 22.59 -28.45
N ILE A 19 5.52 22.36 -27.47
CA ILE A 19 5.01 23.42 -26.59
C ILE A 19 6.10 23.94 -25.64
N LEU A 20 7.13 23.13 -25.34
CA LEU A 20 8.28 23.53 -24.51
C LEU A 20 9.32 24.35 -25.27
N VAL A 21 9.28 24.39 -26.61
CA VAL A 21 10.28 25.07 -27.44
C VAL A 21 9.60 25.97 -28.47
N GLY A 22 8.98 27.06 -28.00
CA GLY A 22 8.34 28.08 -28.84
C GLY A 22 9.18 29.35 -28.96
N SER A 23 10.05 29.38 -29.98
CA SER A 23 10.53 30.55 -30.75
C SER A 23 10.82 31.89 -30.05
N ALA A 24 12.10 32.14 -29.73
CA ALA A 24 12.74 33.46 -29.81
C ALA A 24 14.26 33.26 -30.05
N PRO A 25 14.95 34.11 -30.83
CA PRO A 25 16.37 33.93 -31.11
C PRO A 25 17.19 34.41 -29.92
N VAL A 26 17.99 33.52 -29.32
CA VAL A 26 18.94 33.90 -28.27
C VAL A 26 20.28 33.23 -28.56
N ASP A 27 21.33 34.04 -28.54
CA ASP A 27 22.73 33.69 -28.77
C ASP A 27 23.22 32.52 -27.88
N PRO A 28 24.23 31.76 -28.34
CA PRO A 28 24.59 30.48 -27.74
C PRO A 28 25.51 30.68 -26.53
N LEU A 29 24.94 30.67 -25.33
CA LEU A 29 25.68 30.33 -24.11
C LEU A 29 25.34 28.89 -23.73
N TYR A 30 26.29 27.99 -23.97
CA TYR A 30 26.24 26.58 -23.62
C TYR A 30 25.89 26.40 -22.13
N CYS A 31 24.66 25.97 -21.83
CA CYS A 31 24.34 25.37 -20.54
C CYS A 31 24.72 23.89 -20.60
N ILE A 32 25.91 23.56 -20.11
CA ILE A 32 26.34 22.18 -19.90
C ILE A 32 25.58 21.63 -18.69
N LEU A 33 24.68 20.68 -18.92
CA LEU A 33 24.04 19.90 -17.87
C LEU A 33 25.09 18.97 -17.21
N PRO A 34 25.14 18.84 -15.88
CA PRO A 34 25.95 17.82 -15.24
C PRO A 34 25.38 16.41 -15.54
N PRO A 35 26.22 15.37 -15.56
CA PRO A 35 25.77 14.02 -15.90
C PRO A 35 24.82 13.46 -14.84
N ILE A 36 23.78 12.80 -15.33
CA ILE A 36 22.77 12.09 -14.54
C ILE A 36 23.45 10.92 -13.81
N ASN A 37 23.31 10.84 -12.49
CA ASN A 37 23.74 9.69 -11.71
C ASN A 37 22.51 8.87 -11.28
N ASP A 38 22.41 7.64 -11.79
CA ASP A 38 21.26 6.72 -11.71
C ASP A 38 21.05 6.10 -10.32
N LYS A 39 20.73 6.89 -9.30
CA LYS A 39 20.24 6.36 -8.02
C LYS A 39 19.08 7.22 -7.48
N ASN A 40 17.87 6.64 -7.46
CA ASN A 40 16.55 7.15 -7.04
C ASN A 40 15.69 7.90 -8.08
N PRO A 41 14.74 7.20 -8.75
CA PRO A 41 13.70 7.84 -9.54
C PRO A 41 12.43 7.98 -8.68
N GLY A 42 12.33 9.05 -7.92
CA GLY A 42 11.11 9.36 -7.18
C GLY A 42 11.39 10.28 -6.02
N LEU A 43 10.70 11.40 -5.95
CA LEU A 43 10.76 12.45 -4.91
C LEU A 43 11.95 13.43 -4.95
N SER A 44 13.15 13.05 -5.42
CA SER A 44 14.27 14.00 -5.58
C SER A 44 13.99 15.11 -6.61
N HIS A 45 13.31 14.76 -7.71
CA HIS A 45 13.06 15.69 -8.82
C HIS A 45 12.09 16.84 -8.50
N CYS A 46 11.16 16.67 -7.55
CA CYS A 46 10.23 17.74 -7.17
C CYS A 46 10.85 18.73 -6.17
N PHE A 47 11.67 18.25 -5.23
CA PHE A 47 12.35 19.12 -4.26
C PHE A 47 13.46 19.95 -4.92
N HIS A 48 14.16 19.39 -5.91
CA HIS A 48 15.22 20.15 -6.58
C HIS A 48 14.67 21.29 -7.46
N TRP A 49 13.46 21.16 -7.98
CA TRP A 49 12.76 22.23 -8.72
C TRP A 49 12.27 23.36 -7.80
N LEU A 50 11.77 23.04 -6.60
CA LEU A 50 11.40 24.05 -5.60
C LEU A 50 12.62 24.82 -5.07
N SER A 51 13.78 24.16 -4.90
CA SER A 51 15.01 24.87 -4.52
C SER A 51 15.59 25.72 -5.66
N TYR A 52 15.39 25.31 -6.92
CA TYR A 52 15.81 26.10 -8.09
C TYR A 52 14.97 27.37 -8.24
N PHE A 53 13.67 27.32 -7.94
CA PHE A 53 12.79 28.50 -7.92
C PHE A 53 13.10 29.46 -6.78
N ASN A 54 13.56 28.97 -5.62
CA ASN A 54 14.06 29.84 -4.53
C ASN A 54 15.44 30.47 -4.81
N SER A 55 16.23 29.88 -5.73
CA SER A 55 17.55 30.41 -6.14
C SER A 55 17.49 31.31 -7.37
N LEU A 56 16.38 31.32 -8.10
CA LEU A 56 16.07 32.35 -9.10
C LEU A 56 15.75 33.65 -8.35
N LYS A 57 16.81 34.39 -7.99
CA LYS A 57 16.73 35.85 -7.83
C LYS A 57 16.23 36.42 -9.16
N ILE A 58 14.91 36.51 -9.32
CA ILE A 58 14.31 37.39 -10.31
C ILE A 58 14.80 38.78 -9.90
N PRO A 59 15.59 39.48 -10.72
CA PRO A 59 15.93 40.86 -10.40
C PRO A 59 14.65 41.66 -10.59
N CYS A 60 13.93 41.91 -9.49
CA CYS A 60 13.10 43.09 -9.39
C CYS A 60 14.04 44.29 -9.50
N LEU A 61 14.21 44.81 -10.72
CA LEU A 61 14.88 46.08 -11.00
C LEU A 61 14.05 47.20 -10.35
N LEU A 62 14.34 47.48 -9.08
CA LEU A 62 13.88 48.62 -8.30
C LEU A 62 15.11 49.33 -7.72
N THR A 63 15.79 50.12 -8.54
CA THR A 63 16.68 51.25 -8.18
C THR A 63 17.00 51.96 -9.51
N SER A 64 16.70 53.22 -9.80
CA SER A 64 16.93 54.46 -9.03
C SER A 64 16.03 55.61 -9.58
N PRO A 65 16.06 56.84 -9.02
CA PRO A 65 15.04 57.86 -9.21
C PRO A 65 15.35 58.76 -10.42
N VAL A 66 14.32 59.23 -11.14
CA VAL A 66 14.01 60.63 -11.55
C VAL A 66 12.77 60.57 -12.48
N ASP A 67 11.75 61.35 -12.09
CA ASP A 67 10.63 61.93 -12.83
C ASP A 67 9.78 61.20 -13.90
N VAL A 68 8.49 61.17 -13.55
CA VAL A 68 7.31 61.56 -14.33
C VAL A 68 6.96 60.79 -15.61
N CYS A 69 5.70 60.31 -15.58
CA CYS A 69 4.75 60.08 -16.67
C CYS A 69 4.47 58.66 -17.16
N SER A 70 3.15 58.38 -17.15
CA SER A 70 2.40 57.33 -17.83
C SER A 70 2.26 55.96 -17.14
N SER A 71 1.14 55.85 -16.44
CA SER A 71 0.23 54.70 -16.44
C SER A 71 0.48 53.72 -17.59
N ARG A 72 1.04 52.52 -17.30
CA ARG A 72 0.94 51.27 -18.12
C ARG A 72 1.77 50.06 -17.64
N ARG A 73 2.22 49.95 -16.37
CA ARG A 73 3.05 48.80 -15.90
C ARG A 73 2.43 47.84 -14.88
N LEU A 74 1.19 48.05 -14.43
CA LEU A 74 0.48 47.05 -13.62
C LEU A 74 0.03 45.78 -14.38
N PRO A 75 -0.37 45.81 -15.68
CA PRO A 75 -0.99 44.64 -16.29
C PRO A 75 -0.01 43.50 -16.60
N ALA A 76 1.26 43.81 -16.86
CA ALA A 76 2.25 42.80 -17.25
C ALA A 76 2.73 41.93 -16.07
N VAL A 77 2.92 42.53 -14.89
CA VAL A 77 3.33 41.80 -13.68
C VAL A 77 2.19 40.92 -13.16
N LEU A 78 0.95 41.44 -13.19
CA LEU A 78 -0.23 40.67 -12.83
C LEU A 78 -0.48 39.51 -13.81
N ALA A 79 -0.30 39.74 -15.11
CA ALA A 79 -0.43 38.69 -16.13
C ALA A 79 0.60 37.55 -15.93
N CYS A 80 1.86 37.89 -15.66
CA CYS A 80 2.92 36.89 -15.43
C CYS A 80 2.65 36.04 -14.17
N ALA A 81 2.20 36.66 -13.08
CA ALA A 81 1.82 35.96 -11.85
C ALA A 81 0.61 35.02 -12.08
N ILE A 82 -0.40 35.47 -12.83
CA ILE A 82 -1.56 34.65 -13.20
C ILE A 82 -1.15 33.48 -14.09
N GLN A 83 -0.27 33.69 -15.08
CA GLN A 83 0.24 32.62 -15.94
C GLN A 83 1.02 31.57 -15.15
N CYS A 84 1.84 32.00 -14.18
CA CYS A 84 2.60 31.11 -13.31
C CYS A 84 1.67 30.30 -12.38
N LEU A 85 0.64 30.93 -11.81
CA LEU A 85 -0.40 30.25 -11.02
C LEU A 85 -1.22 29.25 -11.85
N ILE A 86 -1.58 29.59 -13.09
CA ILE A 86 -2.28 28.68 -14.02
C ILE A 86 -1.38 27.51 -14.41
N PHE A 87 -0.09 27.76 -14.68
CA PHE A 87 0.87 26.71 -15.01
C PHE A 87 1.14 25.79 -13.81
N CYS A 88 1.27 26.35 -12.61
CA CYS A 88 1.47 25.61 -11.38
C CYS A 88 0.24 24.78 -10.99
N THR A 89 -0.98 25.34 -11.14
CA THR A 89 -2.23 24.59 -10.94
C THR A 89 -2.47 23.52 -12.00
N ARG A 90 -2.05 23.76 -13.26
CA ARG A 90 -2.07 22.73 -14.31
C ARG A 90 -1.03 21.64 -14.08
N LEU A 91 0.17 21.96 -13.60
CA LEU A 91 1.17 20.95 -13.21
C LEU A 91 0.72 20.15 -11.99
N LEU A 92 0.14 20.81 -10.98
CA LEU A 92 -0.49 20.14 -9.84
C LEU A 92 -1.61 19.23 -10.32
N ALA A 93 -2.47 19.70 -11.23
CA ALA A 93 -3.53 18.87 -11.81
C ALA A 93 -2.98 17.69 -12.63
N VAL A 94 -1.88 17.86 -13.37
CA VAL A 94 -1.22 16.77 -14.11
C VAL A 94 -0.54 15.78 -13.16
N CYS A 95 0.08 16.25 -12.07
CA CYS A 95 0.62 15.39 -11.01
C CYS A 95 -0.49 14.66 -10.22
N LEU A 96 -1.64 15.31 -9.97
CA LEU A 96 -2.83 14.72 -9.35
C LEU A 96 -3.62 13.81 -10.32
N SER A 97 -3.39 13.94 -11.63
CA SER A 97 -4.08 13.22 -12.70
C SER A 97 -3.17 12.26 -13.46
N VAL A 98 -2.06 11.79 -12.85
CA VAL A 98 -1.56 10.47 -13.23
C VAL A 98 -2.60 9.46 -12.75
N ARG A 99 -3.72 9.37 -13.47
CA ARG A 99 -4.56 8.19 -13.47
C ARG A 99 -3.60 7.08 -13.83
N MET A 100 -3.14 6.33 -12.83
CA MET A 100 -2.34 5.16 -13.10
C MET A 100 -3.15 4.34 -14.08
N SER A 101 -2.62 4.17 -15.28
CA SER A 101 -3.26 3.34 -16.28
C SER A 101 -3.31 1.93 -15.73
N LYS A 102 -4.44 1.24 -15.95
CA LYS A 102 -4.57 -0.17 -15.58
C LYS A 102 -3.35 -0.94 -16.12
N PRO A 103 -2.66 -1.72 -15.28
CA PRO A 103 -1.45 -2.43 -15.71
C PRO A 103 -1.79 -3.48 -16.75
N GLU A 104 -0.90 -3.66 -17.72
CA GLU A 104 -0.97 -4.79 -18.65
C GLU A 104 -0.53 -6.06 -17.92
N LEU A 105 -1.38 -7.09 -17.95
CA LEU A 105 -1.13 -8.38 -17.30
C LEU A 105 -1.26 -9.50 -18.34
N PRO A 106 -0.49 -10.60 -18.22
CA PRO A 106 -0.61 -11.74 -19.11
C PRO A 106 -2.05 -12.28 -19.15
N ARG A 107 -2.47 -12.79 -20.30
CA ARG A 107 -3.78 -13.43 -20.43
C ARG A 107 -3.87 -14.63 -19.49
N GLY A 108 -4.98 -14.74 -18.76
CA GLY A 108 -5.19 -15.80 -17.76
C GLY A 108 -4.46 -15.60 -16.43
N TYR A 109 -3.73 -14.49 -16.24
CA TYR A 109 -3.05 -14.20 -14.98
C TYR A 109 -4.05 -13.94 -13.84
N LEU A 110 -5.12 -13.19 -14.10
CA LEU A 110 -6.13 -12.84 -13.11
C LEU A 110 -7.16 -13.96 -12.92
N GLY A 111 -7.66 -14.09 -11.69
CA GLY A 111 -8.67 -15.07 -11.33
C GLY A 111 -8.12 -16.40 -10.85
N ALA A 112 -9.02 -17.39 -10.88
CA ALA A 112 -8.73 -18.75 -10.45
C ALA A 112 -7.66 -19.39 -11.33
N GLN A 113 -6.64 -19.94 -10.70
CA GLN A 113 -5.60 -20.74 -11.33
C GLN A 113 -6.01 -22.23 -11.31
N PRO A 114 -5.40 -23.12 -12.11
CA PRO A 114 -5.85 -24.52 -12.22
C PRO A 114 -6.02 -25.25 -10.88
N LYS A 115 -5.13 -24.99 -9.91
CA LYS A 115 -5.16 -25.60 -8.58
C LYS A 115 -6.28 -25.08 -7.65
N PHE A 116 -6.95 -23.98 -7.98
CA PHE A 116 -8.01 -23.41 -7.15
C PHE A 116 -9.17 -24.39 -6.95
N SER A 117 -9.72 -24.89 -8.06
CA SER A 117 -10.84 -25.83 -8.05
C SER A 117 -10.40 -27.23 -7.59
N GLU A 118 -9.20 -27.67 -7.99
CA GLU A 118 -8.61 -28.95 -7.56
C GLU A 118 -8.49 -29.03 -6.03
N PHE A 119 -8.12 -27.92 -5.39
CA PHE A 119 -8.01 -27.84 -3.93
C PHE A 119 -9.33 -27.53 -3.22
N LYS A 120 -10.46 -27.58 -3.96
CA LYS A 120 -11.81 -27.33 -3.46
C LYS A 120 -11.97 -25.94 -2.84
N LEU A 121 -11.27 -24.95 -3.38
CA LEU A 121 -11.41 -23.56 -2.97
C LEU A 121 -12.55 -22.90 -3.75
N SER A 122 -13.24 -21.98 -3.09
CA SER A 122 -14.27 -21.13 -3.71
C SER A 122 -14.23 -19.73 -3.14
N THR A 123 -14.55 -18.74 -3.96
CA THR A 123 -14.65 -17.34 -3.55
C THR A 123 -15.93 -17.12 -2.73
N LEU A 124 -15.84 -16.39 -1.62
CA LEU A 124 -17.01 -15.99 -0.80
C LEU A 124 -17.33 -14.51 -0.90
N SER A 125 -16.30 -13.65 -0.90
CA SER A 125 -16.50 -12.20 -0.91
C SER A 125 -16.46 -11.59 -2.32
N HIS A 126 -15.50 -11.99 -3.14
CA HIS A 126 -15.19 -11.37 -4.43
C HIS A 126 -14.97 -12.46 -5.49
N ASN A 127 -15.97 -12.69 -6.34
CA ASN A 127 -15.86 -13.66 -7.44
C ASN A 127 -15.04 -13.08 -8.60
N GLU A 128 -15.23 -11.79 -8.89
CA GLU A 128 -14.46 -11.09 -9.90
C GLU A 128 -13.03 -10.81 -9.43
N PRO A 129 -12.01 -11.07 -10.26
CA PRO A 129 -10.61 -10.89 -9.86
C PRO A 129 -10.17 -9.42 -9.83
N GLU A 130 -11.00 -8.50 -10.29
CA GLU A 130 -10.73 -7.07 -10.26
C GLU A 130 -11.57 -6.41 -9.17
N ILE A 131 -10.90 -5.78 -8.21
CA ILE A 131 -11.53 -5.10 -7.07
C ILE A 131 -11.20 -3.61 -7.17
N THR A 132 -12.18 -2.73 -6.99
CA THR A 132 -11.94 -1.29 -6.87
C THR A 132 -12.39 -0.82 -5.49
N THR A 133 -11.56 -0.02 -4.81
CA THR A 133 -11.84 0.50 -3.46
C THR A 133 -11.39 1.96 -3.32
N ASP A 134 -12.04 2.72 -2.44
CA ASP A 134 -11.69 4.09 -2.04
C ASP A 134 -11.47 4.24 -0.52
N SER A 135 -11.51 3.11 0.22
CA SER A 135 -11.37 3.02 1.67
C SER A 135 -9.98 2.59 2.14
N ASN A 136 -9.09 2.25 1.20
CA ASN A 136 -7.80 1.60 1.39
C ASN A 136 -7.73 0.37 2.30
N GLU A 137 -8.87 -0.26 2.54
CA GLU A 137 -9.00 -1.51 3.27
C GLU A 137 -9.85 -2.47 2.42
N VAL A 138 -9.39 -3.71 2.28
CA VAL A 138 -10.12 -4.77 1.55
C VAL A 138 -10.04 -6.06 2.35
N GLU A 139 -11.15 -6.78 2.41
CA GLU A 139 -11.17 -8.14 2.94
C GLU A 139 -11.61 -9.11 1.84
N VAL A 140 -10.77 -10.11 1.56
CA VAL A 140 -11.09 -11.20 0.62
C VAL A 140 -11.27 -12.49 1.40
N LYS A 141 -12.37 -13.21 1.15
CA LYS A 141 -12.71 -14.47 1.83
C LYS A 141 -12.87 -15.61 0.85
N PHE A 142 -12.22 -16.73 1.14
CA PHE A 142 -12.43 -18.01 0.44
C PHE A 142 -13.03 -19.04 1.39
N ARG A 143 -13.84 -19.94 0.84
CA ARG A 143 -14.25 -21.19 1.49
C ARG A 143 -13.33 -22.31 1.04
N MET A 144 -12.94 -23.13 2.01
CA MET A 144 -12.10 -24.29 1.85
C MET A 144 -12.95 -25.56 2.00
N GLY A 145 -13.13 -26.31 0.92
CA GLY A 145 -13.82 -27.61 0.96
C GLY A 145 -13.00 -28.73 1.60
N GLN A 146 -11.74 -28.46 1.95
CA GLN A 146 -10.83 -29.34 2.69
C GLN A 146 -9.73 -28.51 3.37
N PRO A 147 -9.04 -29.04 4.40
CA PRO A 147 -7.93 -28.34 5.03
C PRO A 147 -6.79 -28.03 4.04
N VAL A 148 -6.44 -26.74 3.91
CA VAL A 148 -5.33 -26.27 3.08
C VAL A 148 -4.41 -25.34 3.87
N LYS A 149 -3.11 -25.44 3.62
CA LYS A 149 -2.10 -24.44 3.96
C LYS A 149 -2.26 -23.28 2.99
N VAL A 150 -2.22 -22.05 3.47
CA VAL A 150 -2.45 -20.84 2.66
C VAL A 150 -1.38 -19.79 2.90
N THR A 151 -1.03 -19.04 1.87
CA THR A 151 -0.24 -17.82 2.00
C THR A 151 -0.63 -16.84 0.91
N GLY A 152 -0.29 -15.57 1.06
CA GLY A 152 -0.47 -14.59 0.02
C GLY A 152 0.65 -13.56 -0.01
N ASN A 153 0.80 -12.94 -1.17
CA ASN A 153 1.70 -11.82 -1.40
C ASN A 153 0.92 -10.62 -1.92
N LEU A 154 1.25 -9.43 -1.44
CA LEU A 154 0.67 -8.18 -1.90
C LEU A 154 1.75 -7.34 -2.57
N ILE A 155 1.60 -7.04 -3.86
CA ILE A 155 2.64 -6.37 -4.66
C ILE A 155 2.05 -5.17 -5.39
N GLU A 156 2.64 -3.98 -5.22
CA GLU A 156 2.28 -2.79 -5.99
C GLU A 156 2.74 -2.93 -7.44
N THR A 157 1.86 -2.68 -8.41
CA THR A 157 2.15 -2.98 -9.81
C THR A 157 3.14 -1.99 -10.44
N SER A 158 3.11 -0.73 -10.03
CA SER A 158 3.94 0.34 -10.61
C SER A 158 5.40 0.25 -10.16
N THR A 159 5.62 -0.07 -8.89
CA THR A 159 6.97 -0.11 -8.28
C THR A 159 7.49 -1.53 -8.08
N THR A 160 6.64 -2.55 -8.25
CA THR A 160 6.91 -3.97 -7.90
C THR A 160 7.25 -4.20 -6.43
N LYS A 161 7.00 -3.20 -5.57
CA LYS A 161 7.29 -3.27 -4.15
C LYS A 161 6.36 -4.24 -3.45
N ASP A 162 6.95 -5.05 -2.57
CA ASP A 162 6.24 -5.98 -1.69
C ASP A 162 5.67 -5.24 -0.48
N TYR A 163 4.38 -5.48 -0.24
CA TYR A 163 3.57 -4.96 0.86
C TYR A 163 2.89 -6.10 1.64
N SER A 164 3.47 -7.29 1.64
CA SER A 164 2.91 -8.46 2.34
C SER A 164 2.85 -8.29 3.87
N ASN A 165 3.56 -7.29 4.44
CA ASN A 165 3.37 -6.86 5.83
C ASN A 165 2.05 -6.10 6.08
N LEU A 166 1.35 -5.68 5.02
CA LEU A 166 0.01 -5.10 5.03
C LEU A 166 -1.07 -6.12 4.59
N LEU A 167 -0.72 -7.41 4.60
CA LEU A 167 -1.62 -8.53 4.34
C LEU A 167 -1.69 -9.44 5.58
N PHE A 168 -2.87 -9.54 6.19
CA PHE A 168 -3.14 -10.45 7.29
C PHE A 168 -3.98 -11.63 6.82
N THR A 169 -3.52 -12.85 7.09
CA THR A 169 -4.24 -14.09 6.76
C THR A 169 -4.74 -14.71 8.05
N GLN A 170 -6.02 -15.08 8.09
CA GLN A 170 -6.58 -15.78 9.25
C GLN A 170 -7.68 -16.74 8.80
N THR A 171 -7.93 -17.76 9.62
CA THR A 171 -8.82 -18.86 9.27
C THR A 171 -9.80 -19.12 10.40
N GLN A 172 -11.09 -19.19 10.09
CA GLN A 172 -12.14 -19.56 11.02
C GLN A 172 -13.01 -20.65 10.40
N GLY A 173 -12.91 -21.87 10.95
CA GLY A 173 -13.61 -23.02 10.39
C GLY A 173 -13.14 -23.33 8.96
N ASP A 174 -14.08 -23.34 8.01
CA ASP A 174 -13.84 -23.56 6.59
C ASP A 174 -13.55 -22.27 5.81
N VAL A 175 -13.44 -21.12 6.47
CA VAL A 175 -13.25 -19.81 5.82
C VAL A 175 -11.86 -19.26 6.10
N VAL A 176 -11.12 -18.94 5.05
CA VAL A 176 -9.89 -18.13 5.12
C VAL A 176 -10.21 -16.70 4.71
N SER A 177 -9.70 -15.74 5.49
CA SER A 177 -9.84 -14.30 5.25
C SER A 177 -8.47 -13.65 5.08
N TYR A 178 -8.36 -12.81 4.06
CA TYR A 178 -7.21 -11.98 3.74
C TYR A 178 -7.60 -10.52 3.96
N ILE A 179 -7.11 -9.93 5.06
CA ILE A 179 -7.32 -8.52 5.38
C ILE A 179 -6.15 -7.72 4.82
N ILE A 180 -6.45 -6.69 4.03
CA ILE A 180 -5.47 -5.95 3.25
C ILE A 180 -5.59 -4.47 3.58
N GLN A 181 -4.45 -3.83 3.84
CA GLN A 181 -4.32 -2.38 3.92
C GLN A 181 -3.49 -1.86 2.74
N LEU A 182 -4.00 -0.86 2.04
CA LEU A 182 -3.36 -0.29 0.86
C LEU A 182 -2.75 1.07 1.25
N PRO A 183 -1.42 1.24 1.14
CA PRO A 183 -0.75 2.42 1.68
C PRO A 183 -1.02 3.69 0.87
N ASN A 184 -1.21 3.56 -0.44
CA ASN A 184 -1.40 4.67 -1.37
C ASN A 184 -2.48 4.32 -2.40
N PRO A 185 -3.03 5.32 -3.11
CA PRO A 185 -3.73 5.08 -4.36
C PRO A 185 -2.79 4.35 -5.33
N GLY A 186 -3.29 3.34 -6.03
CA GLY A 186 -2.43 2.40 -6.75
C GLY A 186 -3.15 1.16 -7.24
N PHE A 187 -2.52 0.45 -8.18
CA PHE A 187 -2.89 -0.92 -8.51
C PHE A 187 -2.00 -1.89 -7.74
N TYR A 188 -2.62 -2.90 -7.14
CA TYR A 188 -1.96 -3.92 -6.33
C TYR A 188 -2.36 -5.31 -6.80
N LYS A 189 -1.40 -6.23 -6.87
CA LYS A 189 -1.64 -7.65 -7.13
C LYS A 189 -1.67 -8.37 -5.80
N LEU A 190 -2.78 -9.04 -5.51
CA LEU A 190 -2.85 -10.01 -4.43
C LEU A 190 -2.71 -11.40 -5.05
N GLN A 191 -1.61 -12.08 -4.77
CA GLN A 191 -1.33 -13.43 -5.24
C GLN A 191 -1.54 -14.41 -4.10
N ILE A 192 -2.42 -15.38 -4.29
CA ILE A 192 -2.79 -16.36 -3.27
C ILE A 192 -2.24 -17.72 -3.67
N TYR A 193 -1.61 -18.38 -2.70
CA TYR A 193 -1.02 -19.70 -2.85
C TYR A 193 -1.62 -20.62 -1.80
N ALA A 194 -1.87 -21.87 -2.18
CA ALA A 194 -2.41 -22.85 -1.26
C ALA A 194 -1.87 -24.24 -1.57
N LEU A 195 -1.95 -25.13 -0.58
CA LEU A 195 -1.60 -26.55 -0.72
C LEU A 195 -2.44 -27.36 0.28
N PRO A 196 -3.07 -28.49 -0.10
CA PRO A 196 -3.74 -29.36 0.86
C PRO A 196 -2.84 -29.76 2.02
N VAL A 197 -3.37 -29.83 3.24
CA VAL A 197 -2.58 -30.20 4.42
C VAL A 197 -2.00 -31.61 4.29
N SER A 198 -2.70 -32.50 3.58
CA SER A 198 -2.28 -33.87 3.25
C SER A 198 -1.11 -33.95 2.26
N ASP A 199 -0.74 -32.84 1.62
CA ASP A 199 0.38 -32.77 0.70
C ASP A 199 1.62 -32.22 1.42
N ASP A 200 2.70 -33.01 1.35
CA ASP A 200 3.99 -32.75 1.99
C ASP A 200 4.95 -31.92 1.12
N SER A 201 4.49 -31.47 -0.04
CA SER A 201 5.26 -30.58 -0.91
C SER A 201 5.67 -29.30 -0.18
N LYS A 202 6.93 -28.89 -0.40
CA LYS A 202 7.49 -27.69 0.24
C LYS A 202 7.06 -26.38 -0.44
N THR A 203 6.51 -26.47 -1.65
CA THR A 203 6.14 -25.32 -2.47
C THR A 203 4.63 -25.23 -2.60
N LEU A 204 4.07 -24.04 -2.33
CA LEU A 204 2.64 -23.80 -2.50
C LEU A 204 2.41 -23.25 -3.93
N PRO A 205 1.65 -23.94 -4.79
CA PRO A 205 1.28 -23.39 -6.09
C PRO A 205 0.33 -22.19 -5.96
N GLY A 206 0.37 -21.30 -6.96
CA GLY A 206 -0.58 -20.19 -7.05
C GLY A 206 -1.99 -20.71 -7.35
N VAL A 207 -2.98 -20.22 -6.60
CA VAL A 207 -4.38 -20.63 -6.74
C VAL A 207 -5.28 -19.48 -7.18
N PHE A 208 -4.98 -18.23 -6.86
CA PHE A 208 -5.80 -17.11 -7.30
C PHE A 208 -5.00 -15.82 -7.36
N ASN A 209 -5.24 -14.96 -8.35
CA ASN A 209 -4.67 -13.62 -8.39
C ASN A 209 -5.77 -12.55 -8.53
N TYR A 210 -5.75 -11.55 -7.65
CA TYR A 210 -6.58 -10.35 -7.78
C TYR A 210 -5.76 -9.16 -8.26
N LEU A 211 -6.42 -8.25 -8.97
CA LEU A 211 -5.97 -6.89 -9.22
C LEU A 211 -6.85 -5.93 -8.43
N ILE A 212 -6.26 -5.21 -7.48
CA ILE A 212 -6.95 -4.26 -6.61
C ILE A 212 -6.58 -2.85 -7.05
N ASN A 213 -7.58 -2.06 -7.45
CA ASN A 213 -7.48 -0.65 -7.76
C ASN A 213 -7.87 0.19 -6.53
N CYS A 214 -6.86 0.70 -5.83
CA CYS A 214 -7.02 1.67 -4.75
C CYS A 214 -7.13 3.07 -5.34
N THR A 215 -8.32 3.67 -5.29
CA THR A 215 -8.57 5.01 -5.84
C THR A 215 -8.25 6.12 -4.84
N ARG A 216 -8.30 5.82 -3.54
CA ARG A 216 -7.94 6.73 -2.44
C ARG A 216 -7.38 5.95 -1.24
N ALA A 217 -6.51 6.60 -0.48
CA ALA A 217 -6.00 6.11 0.80
C ALA A 217 -6.25 7.09 1.95
N PRO A 218 -7.49 7.20 2.44
CA PRO A 218 -7.83 8.15 3.51
C PRO A 218 -7.27 7.79 4.89
N LYS A 219 -7.02 6.51 5.18
CA LYS A 219 -6.56 6.06 6.50
C LYS A 219 -5.06 5.75 6.51
N PRO A 220 -4.31 6.16 7.55
CA PRO A 220 -2.94 5.70 7.72
C PRO A 220 -2.92 4.18 7.92
N VAL A 221 -1.99 3.50 7.26
CA VAL A 221 -1.82 2.05 7.39
C VAL A 221 -0.76 1.72 8.44
N GLN A 222 -0.92 0.57 9.08
CA GLN A 222 0.03 0.04 10.07
C GLN A 222 0.35 -1.40 9.68
N PRO A 223 1.62 -1.83 9.70
CA PRO A 223 1.97 -3.22 9.46
C PRO A 223 1.20 -4.15 10.39
N PHE A 224 0.65 -5.21 9.82
CA PHE A 224 0.11 -6.31 10.61
C PHE A 224 1.24 -7.07 11.30
N PRO A 225 0.95 -7.82 12.38
CA PRO A 225 1.94 -8.70 12.97
C PRO A 225 2.45 -9.71 11.94
N LYS A 226 3.75 -10.02 12.06
CA LYS A 226 4.37 -11.09 11.29
C LYS A 226 3.73 -12.42 11.69
N GLN A 227 3.28 -13.18 10.68
CA GLN A 227 2.57 -14.45 10.88
C GLN A 227 3.52 -15.62 10.62
N TYR A 228 3.65 -16.51 11.61
CA TYR A 228 4.43 -17.73 11.51
C TYR A 228 3.58 -18.89 10.95
N ALA A 229 4.23 -19.98 10.53
CA ALA A 229 3.55 -21.09 9.84
C ALA A 229 2.35 -21.64 10.62
N GLN A 230 2.50 -21.84 11.93
CA GLN A 230 1.45 -22.38 12.80
C GLN A 230 0.22 -21.45 12.94
N TRP A 231 0.37 -20.14 12.75
CA TRP A 231 -0.78 -19.23 12.72
C TRP A 231 -1.75 -19.60 11.59
N LYS A 232 -1.20 -20.02 10.45
CA LYS A 232 -1.97 -20.36 9.25
C LYS A 232 -2.67 -21.72 9.33
N GLU A 233 -2.55 -22.43 10.46
CA GLU A 233 -3.17 -23.74 10.72
C GLU A 233 -4.53 -23.63 11.43
N GLY A 234 -5.32 -22.59 11.09
CA GLY A 234 -6.68 -22.43 11.63
C GLY A 234 -6.81 -21.40 12.75
N CYS A 235 -5.80 -20.56 12.98
CA CYS A 235 -5.91 -19.50 13.98
C CYS A 235 -6.70 -18.29 13.44
N TYR A 236 -7.38 -17.59 14.35
CA TYR A 236 -8.16 -16.39 14.05
C TYR A 236 -7.92 -15.32 15.12
N LEU A 237 -7.81 -14.04 14.74
CA LEU A 237 -7.59 -12.94 15.67
C LEU A 237 -8.83 -12.05 15.72
N TYR A 238 -9.44 -11.91 16.90
CA TYR A 238 -10.49 -10.91 17.12
C TYR A 238 -9.87 -9.54 17.43
N GLU A 239 -8.86 -9.52 18.30
CA GLU A 239 -8.12 -8.31 18.65
C GLU A 239 -6.76 -8.66 19.30
N PRO A 240 -5.74 -7.80 19.16
CA PRO A 240 -5.68 -6.59 18.34
C PRO A 240 -5.05 -6.88 16.96
N LEU A 241 -5.65 -6.43 15.85
CA LEU A 241 -5.01 -6.56 14.53
C LEU A 241 -3.74 -5.70 14.42
N THR A 242 -3.72 -4.55 15.08
CA THR A 242 -2.60 -3.64 15.17
C THR A 242 -2.50 -3.10 16.59
N ILE A 243 -1.29 -2.82 17.04
CA ILE A 243 -1.03 -2.31 18.39
C ILE A 243 -0.41 -0.92 18.25
N PRO A 244 -0.95 0.11 18.90
CA PRO A 244 -0.30 1.42 18.93
C PRO A 244 1.08 1.33 19.60
N ASN A 245 2.10 1.99 19.04
CA ASN A 245 3.40 2.13 19.71
C ASN A 245 3.30 3.17 20.86
N ALA A 246 2.67 2.76 21.95
CA ALA A 246 2.48 3.54 23.16
C ALA A 246 2.35 2.61 24.37
N ASP A 247 2.68 3.14 25.55
CA ASP A 247 2.44 2.44 26.81
C ASP A 247 0.93 2.32 27.05
N GLY A 248 0.44 1.14 27.40
CA GLY A 248 -1.00 0.93 27.56
C GLY A 248 -1.36 -0.50 27.92
N THR A 249 -2.65 -0.76 28.13
CA THR A 249 -3.18 -2.12 28.27
C THR A 249 -3.99 -2.45 27.03
N VAL A 250 -3.66 -3.56 26.39
CA VAL A 250 -4.31 -4.01 25.15
C VAL A 250 -4.94 -5.37 25.38
N ASN A 251 -6.18 -5.53 24.92
CA ASN A 251 -6.87 -6.82 24.98
C ASN A 251 -6.43 -7.69 23.81
N PHE A 252 -6.06 -8.91 24.14
CA PHE A 252 -5.85 -9.98 23.18
C PHE A 252 -7.03 -10.92 23.24
N LYS A 253 -7.55 -11.28 22.07
CA LYS A 253 -8.57 -12.31 21.91
C LYS A 253 -8.35 -13.04 20.59
N ALA A 254 -8.02 -14.32 20.64
CA ALA A 254 -7.72 -15.13 19.48
C ALA A 254 -8.29 -16.54 19.61
N VAL A 255 -8.62 -17.16 18.48
CA VAL A 255 -8.83 -18.61 18.38
C VAL A 255 -7.49 -19.26 18.08
N VAL A 256 -7.06 -20.17 18.96
CA VAL A 256 -5.85 -20.99 18.78
C VAL A 256 -6.24 -22.45 18.97
N PRO A 257 -6.62 -23.15 17.89
CA PRO A 257 -7.11 -24.52 17.96
C PRO A 257 -6.09 -25.46 18.60
N LYS A 258 -6.53 -26.35 19.49
CA LYS A 258 -5.67 -27.36 20.15
C LYS A 258 -4.58 -26.79 21.08
N GLY A 259 -4.55 -25.47 21.29
CA GLY A 259 -3.65 -24.85 22.26
C GLY A 259 -3.89 -25.38 23.68
N LYS A 260 -2.83 -25.60 24.44
CA LYS A 260 -2.90 -25.96 25.87
C LYS A 260 -2.56 -24.79 26.78
N GLN A 261 -1.65 -23.93 26.35
CA GLN A 261 -1.34 -22.65 26.99
C GLN A 261 -1.07 -21.61 25.90
N VAL A 262 -1.54 -20.38 26.08
CA VAL A 262 -1.30 -19.28 25.14
C VAL A 262 -0.72 -18.07 25.89
N ALA A 263 0.54 -17.80 25.56
CA ALA A 263 1.42 -16.70 25.92
C ALA A 263 1.17 -15.39 25.17
N VAL A 264 1.09 -14.23 25.81
CA VAL A 264 1.64 -13.00 25.19
C VAL A 264 2.91 -12.61 25.92
N THR A 265 3.99 -12.42 25.17
CA THR A 265 5.29 -12.00 25.71
C THR A 265 5.61 -10.60 25.22
N VAL A 266 5.87 -9.68 26.16
CA VAL A 266 6.33 -8.32 25.90
C VAL A 266 7.78 -8.24 26.34
N ASN A 267 8.70 -8.20 25.39
CA ASN A 267 10.14 -8.44 25.60
C ASN A 267 10.35 -9.80 26.30
N ASP A 268 10.66 -9.80 27.61
CA ASP A 268 10.87 -11.01 28.42
C ASP A 268 9.74 -11.27 29.42
N THR A 269 8.71 -10.41 29.45
CA THR A 269 7.60 -10.52 30.40
C THR A 269 6.46 -11.34 29.79
N TRP A 270 6.14 -12.47 30.42
CA TRP A 270 5.09 -13.40 29.99
C TRP A 270 3.76 -13.11 30.68
N THR A 271 2.69 -13.04 29.88
CA THR A 271 1.30 -12.91 30.37
C THR A 271 0.46 -14.05 29.79
N GLN A 272 -0.02 -14.95 30.65
CA GLN A 272 -0.88 -16.06 30.26
C GLN A 272 -2.30 -15.58 29.91
N LEU A 273 -2.78 -15.95 28.72
CA LEU A 273 -4.16 -15.76 28.32
C LEU A 273 -5.04 -16.84 28.95
N LYS A 274 -6.29 -16.50 29.20
CA LYS A 274 -7.29 -17.40 29.79
C LYS A 274 -8.19 -17.92 28.69
N ASN A 275 -8.63 -19.17 28.82
CA ASN A 275 -9.71 -19.71 28.01
C ASN A 275 -10.82 -20.28 28.91
N ALA A 276 -12.06 -20.15 28.48
CA ALA A 276 -13.22 -20.69 29.19
C ALA A 276 -13.57 -22.11 28.68
N GLY A 277 -12.56 -22.99 28.60
CA GLY A 277 -12.74 -24.36 28.08
C GLY A 277 -13.01 -24.45 26.57
N SER A 278 -12.74 -23.38 25.82
CA SER A 278 -12.83 -23.34 24.36
C SER A 278 -11.45 -23.09 23.73
N ASP A 279 -11.38 -23.10 22.39
CA ASP A 279 -10.20 -22.68 21.64
C ASP A 279 -10.00 -21.14 21.62
N VAL A 280 -10.87 -20.39 22.31
CA VAL A 280 -10.78 -18.92 22.41
C VAL A 280 -9.96 -18.55 23.64
N TRP A 281 -8.87 -17.82 23.39
CA TRP A 281 -7.93 -17.31 24.38
C TRP A 281 -8.04 -15.80 24.49
N GLU A 282 -8.22 -15.29 25.69
CA GLU A 282 -8.38 -13.86 25.95
C GLU A 282 -7.63 -13.38 27.20
N GLY A 283 -7.19 -12.13 27.17
CA GLY A 283 -6.50 -11.50 28.29
C GLY A 283 -6.02 -10.08 27.98
N ALA A 284 -5.94 -9.27 29.03
CA ALA A 284 -5.42 -7.91 28.95
C ALA A 284 -3.91 -7.92 29.24
N VAL A 285 -3.12 -7.32 28.35
CA VAL A 285 -1.66 -7.33 28.41
C VAL A 285 -1.13 -5.90 28.46
N LYS A 286 -0.20 -5.63 29.37
CA LYS A 286 0.48 -4.34 29.45
C LYS A 286 1.54 -4.24 28.36
N ILE A 287 1.36 -3.30 27.45
CA ILE A 287 2.27 -2.99 26.36
C ILE A 287 3.18 -1.84 26.79
N VAL A 288 4.45 -1.94 26.38
CA VAL A 288 5.46 -0.90 26.53
C VAL A 288 5.83 -0.42 25.13
N LYS A 289 6.01 0.89 24.95
CA LYS A 289 6.50 1.47 23.68
C LYS A 289 7.84 0.86 23.27
N ASN A 290 8.08 0.76 21.97
CA ASN A 290 9.30 0.19 21.39
C ASN A 290 9.64 -1.23 21.89
N SER A 291 8.60 -2.05 22.15
CA SER A 291 8.76 -3.44 22.59
C SER A 291 8.48 -4.43 21.48
N ARG A 292 9.11 -5.60 21.59
CA ARG A 292 8.75 -6.77 20.78
C ARG A 292 7.64 -7.52 21.49
N VAL A 293 6.48 -7.63 20.85
CA VAL A 293 5.31 -8.32 21.41
C VAL A 293 5.06 -9.58 20.60
N THR A 294 4.98 -10.73 21.25
CA THR A 294 4.74 -12.01 20.57
C THR A 294 3.54 -12.74 21.18
N LEU A 295 2.69 -13.31 20.31
CA LEU A 295 1.67 -14.27 20.71
C LEU A 295 2.26 -15.67 20.53
N ASN A 296 2.31 -16.44 21.60
CA ASN A 296 2.97 -17.73 21.67
C ASN A 296 1.98 -18.82 22.11
N VAL A 297 2.16 -20.03 21.62
CA VAL A 297 1.33 -21.19 21.99
C VAL A 297 2.20 -22.35 22.43
N ASN A 298 1.72 -23.08 23.42
CA ASN A 298 2.17 -24.41 23.77
C ASN A 298 1.04 -25.41 23.43
N TYR A 299 1.32 -26.39 22.56
CA TYR A 299 0.36 -27.42 22.15
C TYR A 299 0.38 -28.68 23.05
N GLY A 300 1.16 -28.68 24.13
CA GLY A 300 1.35 -29.78 25.06
C GLY A 300 2.70 -30.49 24.89
N GLY A 301 2.93 -31.50 25.74
CA GLY A 301 4.20 -32.21 25.83
C GLY A 301 5.12 -31.56 26.87
N ASP A 302 5.97 -30.64 26.43
CA ASP A 302 6.90 -29.91 27.29
C ASP A 302 6.33 -28.52 27.60
N GLU A 303 6.01 -28.26 28.87
CA GLU A 303 5.41 -26.99 29.31
C GLU A 303 6.32 -25.77 29.06
N SER A 304 7.62 -25.97 28.86
CA SER A 304 8.57 -24.89 28.55
C SER A 304 8.65 -24.52 27.06
N LYS A 305 8.12 -25.37 26.17
CA LYS A 305 8.26 -25.18 24.72
C LYS A 305 7.09 -24.43 24.12
N TYR A 306 7.33 -23.16 23.83
CA TYR A 306 6.39 -22.31 23.13
C TYR A 306 6.82 -22.11 21.68
N SER A 307 5.83 -22.06 20.80
CA SER A 307 6.01 -21.64 19.41
C SER A 307 5.36 -20.27 19.20
N THR A 308 6.03 -19.40 18.45
CA THR A 308 5.49 -18.07 18.13
C THR A 308 4.50 -18.16 16.98
N LEU A 309 3.32 -17.57 17.18
CA LEU A 309 2.26 -17.46 16.19
C LEU A 309 2.31 -16.11 15.46
N LEU A 310 2.35 -15.03 16.26
CA LEU A 310 2.35 -13.65 15.78
C LEU A 310 3.46 -12.85 16.45
N GLU A 311 4.04 -11.91 15.72
CA GLU A 311 5.03 -10.96 16.24
C GLU A 311 4.69 -9.53 15.80
N TYR A 312 4.49 -8.64 16.76
CA TYR A 312 4.34 -7.20 16.58
C TYR A 312 5.66 -6.53 16.92
N ASN A 313 6.13 -5.65 16.03
CA ASN A 313 7.29 -4.81 16.26
C ASN A 313 6.78 -3.37 16.40
N LEU A 314 6.79 -2.85 17.63
CA LEU A 314 6.28 -1.52 17.97
C LEU A 314 7.36 -0.45 17.81
#